data_AF-A0A399X215-F1
#
_entry.id   AF-A0A399X215-F1
#
_cell.length_a   1.000
_cell.length_b   1.000
_cell.length_c   1.000
_cell.angle_alpha   90.00
_cell.angle_beta   90.00
_cell.angle_gamma   90.00
#
_symmetry.space_group_name_H-M   'P 1'
#
loop_
_entity.id
_entity.type
_entity.pdbx_description
1 polymer ?
#
loop_
_entity_poly.entity_id
_entity_poly.type
_entity_poly.pdbx_seq_one_letter_code
_entity_poly.pdbx_strand_id
1 'polypeptide(L)'
;MESAKRSSTHRRLWPVDHNPNMTFELVEAQRLPIEELCRRHGVTRLWLFGSAATGRYDPNKSNIDLLVEFGPPAGMSLAAQYFDFWEKFKTLFQREVDLVGRSAIRNPVFLRNIERQERLLYAA
;
A
#
# COMPACT_ATOMS: atom_id res chain seq x y z
N MET A 1 42.00 26.38 -19.38
CA MET A 1 40.94 26.49 -20.41
C MET A 1 40.17 25.18 -20.41
N GLU A 2 38.94 25.26 -19.92
CA GLU A 2 38.01 24.17 -19.62
C GLU A 2 37.58 23.37 -20.86
N SER A 3 37.60 22.04 -20.73
CA SER A 3 36.80 21.13 -21.54
C SER A 3 35.63 20.61 -20.70
N ALA A 4 34.49 21.27 -20.81
CA ALA A 4 33.25 20.84 -20.16
C ALA A 4 32.59 19.72 -20.98
N LYS A 5 32.61 18.50 -20.44
CA LYS A 5 31.73 17.40 -20.87
C LYS A 5 30.27 17.81 -20.68
N ARG A 6 29.57 18.07 -21.79
CA ARG A 6 28.11 18.21 -21.79
C ARG A 6 27.49 16.82 -21.66
N SER A 7 27.20 16.41 -20.43
CA SER A 7 26.36 15.24 -20.18
C SER A 7 24.90 15.66 -20.22
N SER A 8 24.18 15.22 -21.25
CA SER A 8 22.75 15.44 -21.43
C SER A 8 21.97 14.60 -20.43
N THR A 9 21.37 15.23 -19.43
CA THR A 9 20.32 14.59 -18.61
C THR A 9 19.02 15.33 -18.87
N HIS A 10 18.16 14.75 -19.71
CA HIS A 10 16.79 15.20 -19.90
C HIS A 10 16.02 15.01 -18.59
N ARG A 11 15.95 16.07 -17.78
CA ARG A 11 14.95 16.21 -16.72
C ARG A 11 13.61 16.52 -17.39
N ARG A 12 12.76 15.49 -17.53
CA ARG A 12 11.33 15.71 -17.79
C ARG A 12 10.74 16.39 -16.56
N LEU A 13 10.47 17.67 -16.68
CA LEU A 13 9.65 18.43 -15.74
C LEU A 13 8.18 18.08 -16.03
N TRP A 14 7.56 17.27 -15.18
CA TRP A 14 6.11 17.04 -15.23
C TRP A 14 5.42 18.08 -14.32
N PRO A 15 4.31 18.71 -14.73
CA PRO A 15 3.49 19.51 -13.84
C PRO A 15 2.83 18.54 -12.85
N VAL A 16 3.24 18.61 -11.59
CA VAL A 16 2.73 17.74 -10.54
C VAL A 16 1.40 18.30 -10.04
N ASP A 17 0.33 17.94 -10.73
CA ASP A 17 -1.03 18.20 -10.28
C ASP A 17 -1.27 17.34 -9.02
N HIS A 18 -1.00 17.90 -7.84
CA HIS A 18 -1.25 17.24 -6.56
C HIS A 18 -2.75 17.26 -6.28
N ASN A 19 -3.49 16.31 -6.87
CA ASN A 19 -4.88 16.07 -6.49
C ASN A 19 -4.91 15.10 -5.28
N PRO A 20 -5.23 15.58 -4.06
CA PRO A 20 -5.22 14.73 -2.85
C PRO A 20 -6.28 13.61 -2.86
N ASN A 21 -7.21 13.62 -3.83
CA ASN A 21 -8.24 12.58 -3.98
C ASN A 21 -7.81 11.37 -4.83
N MET A 22 -6.73 11.48 -5.62
CA MET A 22 -6.35 10.45 -6.61
C MET A 22 -6.06 9.08 -5.99
N THR A 23 -5.60 9.00 -4.74
CA THR A 23 -5.27 7.73 -4.11
C THR A 23 -6.49 6.98 -3.60
N PHE A 24 -7.45 7.71 -3.03
CA PHE A 24 -8.70 7.11 -2.61
C PHE A 24 -9.45 6.57 -3.83
N GLU A 25 -9.47 7.34 -4.93
CA GLU A 25 -10.01 6.88 -6.21
C GLU A 25 -9.27 5.64 -6.75
N LEU A 26 -7.93 5.58 -6.65
CA LEU A 26 -7.15 4.42 -7.07
C LEU A 26 -7.52 3.15 -6.27
N VAL A 27 -7.60 3.27 -4.94
CA VAL A 27 -7.90 2.12 -4.07
C VAL A 27 -9.36 1.70 -4.21
N GLU A 28 -10.31 2.64 -4.26
CA GLU A 28 -11.72 2.34 -4.47
C GLU A 28 -12.00 1.77 -5.86
N ALA A 29 -11.30 2.22 -6.91
CA ALA A 29 -11.40 1.61 -8.24
C ALA A 29 -10.97 0.14 -8.25
N GLN A 30 -10.13 -0.28 -7.30
CA GLN A 30 -9.68 -1.66 -7.12
C GLN A 30 -10.43 -2.41 -6.02
N ARG A 31 -11.54 -1.88 -5.51
CA ARG A 31 -12.27 -2.47 -4.38
C ARG A 31 -12.60 -3.95 -4.59
N LEU A 32 -13.24 -4.30 -5.71
CA LEU A 32 -13.62 -5.69 -5.99
C LEU A 32 -12.40 -6.64 -6.09
N PRO A 33 -11.33 -6.31 -6.84
CA PRO A 33 -10.09 -7.08 -6.80
C PRO A 33 -9.47 -7.22 -5.40
N ILE A 34 -9.48 -6.18 -4.58
CA ILE A 34 -8.96 -6.19 -3.21
C ILE A 34 -9.75 -7.22 -2.38
N GLU A 35 -11.08 -7.15 -2.39
CA GLU A 35 -11.93 -8.06 -1.63
C GLU A 35 -11.75 -9.52 -2.05
N GLU A 36 -11.62 -9.75 -3.35
CA GLU A 36 -11.37 -11.08 -3.90
C GLU A 36 -10.00 -11.63 -3.48
N LEU A 37 -8.94 -10.81 -3.51
CA LEU A 37 -7.63 -11.20 -2.98
C LEU A 37 -7.71 -11.52 -1.49
N CYS A 38 -8.43 -10.70 -0.70
CA CYS A 38 -8.61 -10.93 0.73
C CYS A 38 -9.28 -12.28 1.00
N ARG A 39 -10.38 -12.58 0.30
CA ARG A 39 -11.09 -13.87 0.41
C ARG A 39 -10.18 -15.05 0.08
N ARG A 40 -9.45 -14.98 -1.03
CA ARG A 40 -8.54 -16.05 -1.48
C ARG A 40 -7.40 -16.33 -0.49
N HIS A 41 -6.92 -15.30 0.20
CA HIS A 41 -5.81 -15.41 1.15
C HIS A 41 -6.29 -15.53 2.60
N GLY A 42 -7.57 -15.76 2.87
CA GLY A 42 -8.08 -15.92 4.24
C GLY A 42 -7.82 -14.70 5.13
N VAL A 43 -7.80 -13.50 4.56
CA VAL A 43 -7.72 -12.25 5.31
C VAL A 43 -9.04 -12.04 6.05
N THR A 44 -8.98 -11.69 7.33
CA THR A 44 -10.18 -11.32 8.11
C THR A 44 -10.43 -9.82 8.01
N ARG A 45 -9.36 -9.01 8.00
CA ARG A 45 -9.46 -7.55 7.89
C ARG A 45 -8.28 -6.96 7.13
N LEU A 46 -8.58 -5.94 6.32
CA LEU A 46 -7.60 -5.14 5.61
C LEU A 46 -7.92 -3.66 5.76
N TRP A 47 -6.89 -2.86 6.05
CA TRP A 47 -7.00 -1.41 6.11
C TRP A 47 -5.94 -0.73 5.26
N LEU A 48 -6.31 0.41 4.68
CA LEU A 48 -5.38 1.41 4.16
C LEU A 48 -4.95 2.33 5.30
N PHE A 49 -3.66 2.64 5.43
CA PHE A 49 -3.20 3.65 6.36
C PHE A 49 -2.17 4.59 5.73
N GLY A 50 -1.53 5.43 6.54
CA GLY A 50 -0.41 6.26 6.10
C GLY A 50 -0.81 7.39 5.14
N SER A 51 0.07 7.70 4.20
CA SER A 51 -0.10 8.86 3.30
C SER A 51 -1.33 8.71 2.39
N ALA A 52 -1.61 7.48 1.96
CA ALA A 52 -2.74 7.11 1.12
C ALA A 52 -4.09 7.28 1.83
N ALA A 53 -4.15 7.04 3.15
CA ALA A 53 -5.36 7.21 3.94
C ALA A 53 -5.61 8.67 4.40
N THR A 54 -4.59 9.54 4.35
CA THR A 54 -4.62 10.89 4.91
C THR A 54 -4.59 12.02 3.87
N GLY A 55 -4.69 11.70 2.58
CA GLY A 55 -4.68 12.67 1.48
C GLY A 55 -3.32 13.36 1.26
N ARG A 56 -2.26 12.84 1.88
CA ARG A 56 -0.86 13.33 1.74
C ARG A 56 -0.04 12.48 0.77
N TYR A 57 -0.71 11.77 -0.13
CA TYR A 57 -0.09 10.85 -1.05
C TYR A 57 0.55 11.59 -2.23
N ASP A 58 1.81 11.26 -2.53
CA ASP A 58 2.50 11.71 -3.75
C ASP A 58 2.49 10.56 -4.77
N PRO A 59 1.78 10.69 -5.91
CA PRO A 59 1.71 9.64 -6.92
C PRO A 59 3.05 9.32 -7.59
N ASN A 60 4.12 10.07 -7.35
CA ASN A 60 5.44 9.76 -7.89
C ASN A 60 6.37 9.11 -6.85
N LYS A 61 6.01 9.13 -5.56
CA LYS A 61 6.93 8.75 -4.47
C LYS A 61 6.32 7.91 -3.36
N SER A 62 5.02 8.03 -3.12
CA SER A 62 4.36 7.34 -2.01
C SER A 62 4.08 5.87 -2.36
N ASN A 63 4.42 5.01 -1.41
CA ASN A 63 3.97 3.63 -1.38
C ASN A 63 2.51 3.54 -0.92
N ILE A 64 1.87 2.39 -1.12
CA ILE A 64 0.57 2.08 -0.54
C ILE A 64 0.79 1.29 0.74
N ASP A 65 0.40 1.88 1.87
CA ASP A 65 0.57 1.29 3.20
C ASP A 65 -0.69 0.52 3.61
N LEU A 66 -0.58 -0.79 3.82
CA LEU A 66 -1.69 -1.68 4.14
C LEU A 66 -1.47 -2.42 5.46
N LEU A 67 -2.48 -2.39 6.33
CA LEU A 67 -2.50 -3.19 7.55
C LEU A 67 -3.36 -4.42 7.30
N VAL A 68 -2.84 -5.61 7.58
CA VAL A 68 -3.53 -6.89 7.35
C VAL A 68 -3.67 -7.69 8.62
N GLU A 69 -4.83 -8.33 8.75
CA GLU A 69 -5.10 -9.38 9.72
C GLU A 69 -5.53 -10.64 8.97
N PHE A 70 -4.76 -11.73 9.14
CA PHE A 70 -5.08 -13.03 8.57
C PHE A 70 -5.88 -13.87 9.57
N GLY A 71 -6.79 -14.67 9.03
CA GLY A 71 -7.46 -15.73 9.79
C GLY A 71 -6.53 -16.92 10.07
N PRO A 72 -7.07 -18.01 10.63
CA PRO A 72 -6.32 -19.24 10.83
C PRO A 72 -5.72 -19.77 9.51
N PRO A 73 -4.49 -20.29 9.51
CA PRO A 73 -3.86 -20.81 8.30
C PRO A 73 -4.68 -21.96 7.70
N ALA A 74 -5.10 -21.83 6.44
CA ALA A 74 -5.94 -22.80 5.74
C ALA A 74 -5.18 -23.51 4.61
N GLY A 75 -4.14 -24.29 4.97
CA GLY A 75 -3.38 -25.11 4.01
C GLY A 75 -2.10 -24.47 3.47
N MET A 76 -1.73 -23.27 3.93
CA MET A 76 -0.44 -22.62 3.65
C MET A 76 0.11 -22.02 4.95
N SER A 77 1.44 -21.89 5.07
CA SER A 77 2.04 -21.18 6.20
C SER A 77 1.67 -19.69 6.16
N LEU A 78 1.59 -19.04 7.33
CA LEU A 78 1.31 -17.60 7.41
C LEU A 78 2.34 -16.77 6.62
N ALA A 79 3.60 -17.19 6.61
CA ALA A 79 4.65 -16.51 5.86
C ALA A 79 4.41 -16.58 4.35
N ALA A 80 4.11 -17.77 3.81
CA ALA A 80 3.84 -17.92 2.38
C ALA A 80 2.55 -17.19 1.97
N GLN A 81 1.51 -17.24 2.80
CA GLN A 81 0.27 -16.49 2.59
C GLN A 81 0.53 -14.97 2.55
N TYR A 82 1.36 -14.48 3.47
CA TYR A 82 1.77 -13.08 3.51
C TYR A 82 2.53 -12.65 2.25
N PHE A 83 3.54 -13.44 1.84
CA PHE A 83 4.38 -13.08 0.70
C PHE A 83 3.59 -13.09 -0.62
N ASP A 84 2.78 -14.11 -0.89
CA ASP A 84 1.95 -14.14 -2.11
C ASP A 84 0.96 -12.97 -2.11
N PHE A 85 0.29 -12.72 -0.97
CA PHE A 85 -0.66 -11.61 -0.84
C PHE A 85 0.00 -10.25 -1.11
N TRP A 86 1.20 -10.02 -0.56
CA TRP A 86 1.98 -8.81 -0.79
C TRP A 86 2.35 -8.63 -2.27
N GLU A 87 2.84 -9.69 -2.93
CA GLU A 87 3.18 -9.65 -4.36
C GLU A 87 1.95 -9.38 -5.25
N LYS A 88 0.79 -9.96 -4.92
CA LYS A 88 -0.46 -9.69 -5.63
C LYS A 88 -0.88 -8.23 -5.50
N PHE A 89 -0.70 -7.59 -4.35
CA PHE A 89 -1.01 -6.16 -4.22
C PHE A 89 -0.05 -5.27 -4.99
N LYS A 90 1.26 -5.58 -5.00
CA LYS A 90 2.21 -4.84 -5.85
C LYS A 90 1.79 -4.91 -7.32
N THR A 91 1.35 -6.09 -7.76
CA THR A 91 0.82 -6.29 -9.11
C THR A 91 -0.48 -5.53 -9.34
N LEU A 92 -1.42 -5.57 -8.39
CA LEU A 92 -2.71 -4.91 -8.51
C LEU A 92 -2.56 -3.38 -8.65
N PHE A 93 -1.70 -2.78 -7.84
CA PHE A 93 -1.51 -1.33 -7.82
C PHE A 93 -0.42 -0.84 -8.77
N GLN A 94 0.37 -1.73 -9.36
CA GLN A 94 1.55 -1.41 -10.18
C GLN A 94 2.53 -0.48 -9.45
N ARG A 95 2.67 -0.66 -8.13
CA ARG A 95 3.39 0.21 -7.21
C ARG A 95 3.98 -0.57 -6.05
N GLU A 96 4.92 0.07 -5.35
CA GLU A 96 5.40 -0.44 -4.08
C GLU A 96 4.29 -0.39 -3.02
N VAL A 97 4.21 -1.47 -2.25
CA VAL A 97 3.24 -1.68 -1.19
C VAL A 97 4.00 -2.01 0.08
N ASP A 98 3.72 -1.29 1.16
CA ASP A 98 4.17 -1.67 2.50
C ASP A 98 3.02 -2.42 3.17
N LEU A 99 3.12 -3.75 3.22
CA LEU A 99 2.18 -4.58 3.94
C LEU A 99 2.68 -4.76 5.37
N VAL A 100 1.80 -4.61 6.36
CA VAL A 100 2.14 -4.78 7.77
C VAL A 100 1.11 -5.70 8.42
N GLY A 101 1.58 -6.77 9.05
CA GLY A 101 0.72 -7.63 9.87
C GLY A 101 0.34 -6.95 11.18
N ARG A 102 -0.96 -6.81 11.48
CA ARG A 102 -1.44 -6.13 12.70
C ARG A 102 -0.86 -6.74 13.98
N SER A 103 -0.80 -8.07 14.05
CA SER A 103 -0.24 -8.81 15.20
C SER A 103 1.29 -8.69 15.33
N ALA A 104 1.99 -8.27 14.28
CA ALA A 104 3.44 -8.09 14.30
C ALA A 104 3.87 -6.74 14.90
N ILE A 105 2.94 -5.78 15.05
CA ILE A 105 3.23 -4.46 15.61
C ILE A 105 3.37 -4.56 17.13
N ARG A 106 4.62 -4.50 17.61
CA ARG A 106 4.93 -4.54 19.05
C ARG A 106 4.86 -3.19 19.76
N ASN A 107 4.93 -2.09 19.01
CA ASN A 107 4.88 -0.75 19.57
C ASN A 107 3.43 -0.25 19.64
N PRO A 108 2.83 -0.14 20.85
CA PRO A 108 1.43 0.26 20.99
C PRO A 108 1.19 1.74 20.64
N VAL A 109 2.20 2.60 20.75
CA VAL A 109 2.08 4.01 20.32
C VAL A 109 1.95 4.07 18.79
N PHE A 110 2.77 3.29 18.09
CA PHE A 110 2.71 3.20 16.63
C PHE A 110 1.39 2.62 16.14
N LEU A 111 0.92 1.52 16.76
CA LEU A 111 -0.37 0.93 16.43
C LEU A 111 -1.52 1.94 16.59
N ARG A 112 -1.57 2.66 17.70
CA ARG A 112 -2.59 3.70 17.92
C ARG A 112 -2.53 4.83 16.89
N ASN A 113 -1.35 5.16 16.37
CA ASN A 113 -1.22 6.17 15.32
C ASN A 113 -1.79 5.67 13.99
N ILE A 114 -1.56 4.41 13.65
CA ILE A 114 -2.18 3.75 12.49
C ILE A 114 -3.69 3.73 12.65
N GLU A 115 -4.20 3.21 13.77
CA GLU A 115 -5.63 3.06 14.04
C GLU A 115 -6.42 4.38 13.95
N ARG A 116 -5.78 5.52 14.27
CA ARG A 116 -6.41 6.86 14.14
C ARG A 116 -6.56 7.33 12.70
N GLN A 117 -5.77 6.78 11.79
CA GLN A 117 -5.65 7.24 10.40
C GLN A 117 -6.05 6.16 9.40
N GLU A 118 -6.40 4.96 9.86
CA GLU A 118 -6.74 3.85 8.99
C GLU A 118 -8.13 4.01 8.33
N ARG A 119 -8.30 3.32 7.22
CA ARG A 119 -9.54 3.20 6.47
C ARG A 119 -9.77 1.73 6.17
N LEU A 120 -10.90 1.19 6.61
CA LEU A 120 -11.25 -0.20 6.39
C LEU A 120 -11.54 -0.44 4.90
N LEU A 121 -10.82 -1.39 4.29
CA LEU A 121 -11.03 -1.81 2.90
C LEU A 121 -11.82 -3.11 2.82
N TYR A 122 -11.63 -4.02 3.78
CA TYR A 122 -12.26 -5.34 3.79
C TYR A 122 -12.44 -5.86 5.22
N ALA A 123 -13.57 -6.54 5.47
CA ALA A 123 -13.84 -7.33 6.67
C ALA A 123 -14.68 -8.57 6.32
N ALA A 124 -14.29 -9.73 6.86
CA ALA A 124 -14.99 -11.02 6.72
C ALA A 124 -15.76 -11.42 7.99
#